data_AF-A0ABD0MQR8-F1
#
_entry.id   AF-A0ABD0MQR8-F1
#
_cell.length_a   1.000
_cell.length_b   1.000
_cell.length_c   1.000
_cell.angle_alpha   90.00
_cell.angle_beta   90.00
_cell.angle_gamma   90.00
#
_symmetry.space_group_name_H-M   'P 1'
#
loop_
_entity.id
_entity.type
_entity.pdbx_description
1 polymer ?
#
loop_
_entity_poly.entity_id
_entity_poly.type
_entity_poly.pdbx_seq_one_letter_code
_entity_poly.pdbx_strand_id
1 'polypeptide(L)'
;EYESEHSDIGYHTTVRWLSLGKVLKRVWDLRAEIQEFREKKCKDIPELSNADWMADLAFAVDVTALMNELNTKLQGKGLLVHEMYSLVTAFMRKLKFLSSQLEGNVLTHMPTLKEVTPSADHLH
;
A
#
# COMPACT_ATOMS: atom_id res chain seq x y z
N GLU A 1 19.43 21.50 1.44
CA GLU A 1 18.81 21.02 0.20
C GLU A 1 18.47 19.56 0.42
N TYR A 2 17.18 19.18 0.37
CA TYR A 2 16.76 17.79 0.47
C TYR A 2 16.48 17.31 -0.96
N GLU A 3 17.42 16.57 -1.54
CA GLU A 3 17.21 15.86 -2.80
C GLU A 3 16.35 14.63 -2.50
N SER A 4 15.04 14.76 -2.71
CA SER A 4 14.14 13.62 -2.79
C SER A 4 14.12 13.13 -4.23
N GLU A 5 14.69 11.94 -4.49
CA GLU A 5 14.73 11.27 -5.81
C GLU A 5 13.35 10.74 -6.26
N HIS A 6 12.30 11.52 -6.08
CA HIS A 6 10.94 11.11 -6.39
C HIS A 6 10.53 11.70 -7.74
N SER A 7 10.84 10.98 -8.81
CA SER A 7 10.46 11.35 -10.20
C SER A 7 8.96 11.62 -10.36
N ASP A 8 8.60 12.45 -11.34
CA ASP A 8 7.23 12.88 -11.61
C ASP A 8 6.28 11.68 -11.81
N ILE A 9 5.18 11.63 -11.05
CA ILE A 9 4.17 10.57 -11.21
C ILE A 9 3.31 10.92 -12.43
N GLY A 10 3.36 10.09 -13.47
CA GLY A 10 2.38 10.17 -14.56
C GLY A 10 0.97 9.93 -14.03
N TYR A 11 0.22 11.01 -13.78
CA TYR A 11 -1.18 11.00 -13.34
C TYR A 11 -2.15 10.40 -14.38
N HIS A 12 -1.67 10.16 -15.62
CA HIS A 12 -2.47 9.64 -16.74
C HIS A 12 -2.20 8.17 -17.00
N THR A 13 -2.68 7.30 -16.10
CA THR A 13 -3.00 5.92 -16.47
C THR A 13 -4.51 5.78 -16.51
N THR A 14 -5.06 5.22 -17.60
CA THR A 14 -6.50 4.98 -17.83
C THR A 14 -7.16 4.12 -16.74
N VAL A 15 -6.37 3.56 -15.82
CA VAL A 15 -6.84 2.71 -14.72
C VAL A 15 -6.54 3.37 -13.37
N ARG A 16 -7.58 3.99 -12.82
CA ARG A 16 -7.60 4.83 -11.61
C ARG A 16 -6.98 4.19 -10.36
N TRP A 17 -7.00 2.86 -10.27
CA TRP A 17 -6.46 2.09 -9.15
C TRP A 17 -4.92 2.02 -9.15
N LEU A 18 -4.28 1.96 -10.33
CA LEU A 18 -2.80 1.95 -10.42
C LEU A 18 -2.22 3.27 -9.92
N SER A 19 -2.81 4.39 -10.35
CA SER A 19 -2.43 5.71 -9.85
C SER A 19 -2.70 5.84 -8.36
N LEU A 20 -3.82 5.30 -7.86
CA LEU A 20 -4.14 5.36 -6.43
C LEU A 20 -3.11 4.62 -5.58
N GLY A 21 -2.76 3.36 -5.92
CA GLY A 21 -1.77 2.62 -5.14
C GLY A 21 -0.38 3.26 -5.19
N LYS A 22 0.02 3.86 -6.32
CA LYS A 22 1.27 4.65 -6.41
C LYS A 22 1.25 5.88 -5.52
N VAL A 23 0.13 6.61 -5.50
CA VAL A 23 -0.04 7.79 -4.64
C VAL A 23 -0.01 7.39 -3.17
N LEU A 24 -0.73 6.33 -2.78
CA LEU A 24 -0.71 5.82 -1.40
C LEU A 24 0.69 5.42 -0.98
N LYS A 25 1.44 4.70 -1.83
CA LYS A 25 2.82 4.32 -1.52
C LYS A 25 3.73 5.54 -1.38
N ARG A 26 3.61 6.55 -2.24
CA ARG A 26 4.39 7.79 -2.10
C ARG A 26 4.02 8.57 -0.83
N VAL A 27 2.74 8.64 -0.46
CA VAL A 27 2.31 9.26 0.80
C VAL A 27 2.89 8.50 1.99
N TRP A 28 2.92 7.17 1.94
CA TRP A 28 3.59 6.36 2.95
C TRP A 28 5.06 6.69 3.08
N ASP A 29 5.78 6.67 1.95
CA ASP A 29 7.24 6.85 1.93
C ASP A 29 7.65 8.25 2.38
N LEU A 30 6.85 9.28 2.06
CA LEU A 30 7.12 10.68 2.38
C LEU A 30 6.37 11.20 3.63
N ARG A 31 5.79 10.31 4.44
CA ARG A 31 4.91 10.69 5.56
C ARG A 31 5.58 11.65 6.56
N ALA A 32 6.86 11.45 6.84
CA ALA A 32 7.62 12.28 7.78
C ALA A 32 7.85 13.69 7.21
N GLU A 33 8.23 13.79 5.94
CA GLU A 33 8.43 15.05 5.24
C GLU A 33 7.10 15.80 5.04
N ILE A 34 6.00 15.09 4.80
CA ILE A 34 4.66 15.66 4.71
C ILE A 34 4.28 16.28 6.05
N GLN A 35 4.52 15.58 7.16
CA GLN A 35 4.25 16.07 8.51
C GLN A 35 5.10 17.31 8.82
N GLU A 36 6.42 17.26 8.61
CA GLU A 36 7.32 18.40 8.85
C GLU A 36 6.94 19.64 8.00
N PHE A 37 6.59 19.43 6.73
CA PHE A 37 6.16 20.51 5.84
C PHE A 37 4.85 21.17 6.32
N ARG A 38 3.95 20.37 6.88
CA ARG A 38 2.63 20.81 7.37
C ARG A 38 2.74 21.57 8.69
N GLU A 39 3.60 21.11 9.60
CA GLU A 39 3.96 21.82 10.83
C GLU A 39 4.53 23.21 10.53
N LYS A 40 5.47 23.32 9.58
CA LYS A 40 6.03 24.60 9.12
C LYS A 40 4.99 25.57 8.54
N LYS A 41 3.85 25.06 8.08
CA LYS A 41 2.73 25.85 7.53
C LYS A 41 1.61 26.10 8.56
N CYS A 42 1.81 25.71 9.83
CA CYS A 42 0.78 25.75 10.88
C CYS A 42 -0.53 25.06 10.47
N LYS A 43 -0.43 24.00 9.65
CA LYS A 43 -1.57 23.20 9.19
C LYS A 43 -1.28 21.75 9.49
N ASP A 44 -1.48 21.35 10.74
CA ASP A 44 -1.20 19.99 11.18
C ASP A 44 -2.10 18.96 10.47
N ILE A 45 -1.62 17.72 10.38
CA ILE A 45 -2.38 16.55 9.92
C ILE A 45 -2.39 15.55 11.08
N PRO A 46 -3.38 15.62 11.99
CA PRO A 46 -3.41 14.78 13.19
C PRO A 46 -3.44 13.30 12.87
N GLU A 47 -3.94 12.92 11.69
CA GLU A 47 -3.96 11.55 11.20
C GLU A 47 -2.56 10.93 11.09
N LEU A 48 -1.53 11.70 10.70
CA LEU A 48 -0.16 11.18 10.59
C LEU A 48 0.49 10.89 11.95
N SER A 49 -0.07 11.45 13.03
CA SER A 49 0.37 11.17 14.40
C SER A 49 -0.49 10.11 15.11
N ASN A 50 -1.57 9.65 14.47
CA ASN A 50 -2.47 8.64 15.04
C ASN A 50 -2.00 7.23 14.62
N ALA A 51 -1.65 6.39 15.59
CA ALA A 51 -1.15 5.04 15.35
C ALA A 51 -2.15 4.13 14.60
N ASP A 52 -3.45 4.22 14.91
CA ASP A 52 -4.49 3.43 14.26
C ASP A 52 -4.65 3.87 12.80
N TRP A 53 -4.66 5.18 12.55
CA TRP A 53 -4.73 5.71 11.19
C TRP A 53 -3.50 5.33 10.37
N MET A 54 -2.31 5.35 10.99
CA MET A 54 -1.08 4.90 10.35
C MET A 54 -1.13 3.41 10.01
N ALA A 55 -1.73 2.58 10.85
CA ALA A 55 -1.95 1.17 10.56
C ALA A 55 -2.94 0.98 9.39
N ASP A 56 -4.04 1.75 9.36
CA ASP A 56 -5.01 1.74 8.26
C ASP A 56 -4.36 2.14 6.93
N LEU A 57 -3.54 3.20 6.93
CA LEU A 57 -2.79 3.62 5.74
C LEU A 57 -1.82 2.53 5.29
N ALA A 58 -1.08 1.93 6.22
CA ALA A 58 -0.13 0.86 5.93
C ALA A 58 -0.82 -0.36 5.30
N PHE A 59 -1.94 -0.78 5.88
CA PHE A 59 -2.79 -1.83 5.34
C PHE A 59 -3.29 -1.49 3.92
N ALA A 60 -3.76 -0.25 3.72
CA ALA A 60 -4.23 0.19 2.41
C ALA A 60 -3.12 0.18 1.35
N VAL A 61 -1.89 0.57 1.70
CA VAL A 61 -0.73 0.51 0.81
C VAL A 61 -0.44 -0.93 0.38
N ASP A 62 -0.40 -1.87 1.33
CA ASP A 62 -0.11 -3.27 1.06
C ASP A 62 -1.21 -3.94 0.20
N VAL A 63 -2.48 -3.73 0.53
CA VAL A 63 -3.61 -4.30 -0.25
C VAL A 63 -3.70 -3.70 -1.65
N THR A 64 -3.50 -2.38 -1.79
CA THR A 64 -3.52 -1.75 -3.12
C THR A 64 -2.33 -2.17 -3.99
N ALA A 65 -1.17 -2.49 -3.40
CA ALA A 65 -0.06 -3.09 -4.13
C ALA A 65 -0.43 -4.47 -4.70
N LEU A 66 -1.11 -5.32 -3.91
CA LEU A 66 -1.62 -6.61 -4.38
C LEU A 66 -2.63 -6.47 -5.51
N MET A 67 -3.56 -5.52 -5.40
CA MET A 67 -4.53 -5.21 -6.46
C MET A 67 -3.84 -4.72 -7.74
N ASN A 68 -2.81 -3.89 -7.60
CA ASN A 68 -2.04 -3.39 -8.74
C ASN A 68 -1.31 -4.52 -9.46
N GLU A 69 -0.75 -5.49 -8.72
CA GLU A 69 -0.12 -6.69 -9.29
C GLU A 69 -1.10 -7.46 -10.20
N LEU A 70 -2.31 -7.74 -9.70
CA LEU A 70 -3.36 -8.40 -10.49
C LEU A 70 -3.72 -7.56 -11.72
N ASN A 71 -3.95 -6.26 -11.53
CA ASN A 71 -4.41 -5.38 -12.58
C ASN A 71 -3.38 -5.23 -13.71
N THR A 72 -2.08 -5.15 -13.38
CA THR A 72 -1.00 -5.18 -14.37
C THR A 72 -0.98 -6.49 -15.15
N LYS A 73 -1.18 -7.63 -14.46
CA LYS A 73 -1.28 -8.93 -15.14
C LYS A 73 -2.47 -8.95 -16.10
N LEU A 74 -3.65 -8.51 -15.67
CA LEU A 74 -4.87 -8.48 -16.50
C LEU A 74 -4.80 -7.54 -17.71
N GLN A 75 -3.98 -6.48 -17.65
CA GLN A 75 -3.74 -5.57 -18.76
C GLN A 75 -2.72 -6.10 -19.79
N GLY A 76 -2.14 -7.28 -19.55
CA GLY A 76 -1.23 -7.94 -20.48
C GLY A 76 -1.88 -8.18 -21.84
N LYS A 77 -1.16 -7.87 -22.92
CA LYS A 77 -1.65 -8.12 -24.29
C LYS A 77 -1.65 -9.64 -24.56
N GLY A 78 -2.69 -10.11 -25.25
CA GLY A 78 -2.77 -11.50 -25.72
C GLY A 78 -3.29 -12.52 -24.71
N LEU A 79 -3.85 -12.07 -23.57
CA LEU A 79 -4.47 -12.96 -22.59
C LEU A 79 -5.77 -13.57 -23.11
N LEU A 80 -5.86 -14.89 -23.03
CA LEU A 80 -7.08 -15.64 -23.27
C LEU A 80 -8.01 -15.54 -22.06
N VAL A 81 -9.32 -15.65 -22.28
CA VAL A 81 -10.34 -15.53 -21.23
C VAL A 81 -10.10 -16.52 -20.07
N HIS A 82 -9.66 -17.74 -20.37
CA HIS A 82 -9.38 -18.75 -19.35
C HIS A 82 -8.17 -18.37 -18.47
N GLU A 83 -7.18 -17.66 -19.02
CA GLU A 83 -6.02 -17.16 -18.28
C GLU A 83 -6.43 -16.01 -17.36
N MET A 84 -7.27 -15.09 -17.85
CA MET A 84 -7.85 -14.01 -17.03
C MET A 84 -8.65 -14.58 -15.86
N TYR A 85 -9.49 -15.59 -16.11
CA TYR A 85 -10.25 -16.29 -15.07
C TYR A 85 -9.32 -16.94 -14.03
N SER A 86 -8.25 -17.59 -14.48
CA SER A 86 -7.23 -18.19 -13.60
C SER A 86 -6.56 -17.14 -12.71
N LEU A 87 -6.16 -15.99 -13.28
CA LEU A 87 -5.55 -14.88 -12.54
C LEU A 87 -6.47 -14.33 -11.44
N VAL A 88 -7.74 -14.07 -11.77
CA VAL A 88 -8.73 -13.58 -10.79
C VAL A 88 -8.99 -14.64 -9.71
N THR A 89 -9.07 -15.91 -10.08
CA THR A 89 -9.30 -17.02 -9.14
C THR A 89 -8.13 -17.20 -8.19
N ALA A 90 -6.90 -17.14 -8.70
CA ALA A 90 -5.68 -17.18 -7.90
C ALA A 90 -5.62 -15.98 -6.93
N PHE A 91 -6.00 -14.79 -7.39
CA PHE A 91 -6.06 -13.60 -6.53
C PHE A 91 -7.10 -13.74 -5.41
N MET A 92 -8.30 -14.23 -5.70
CA MET A 92 -9.31 -14.49 -4.65
C MET A 92 -8.79 -15.48 -3.60
N ARG A 93 -8.05 -16.53 -4.01
CA ARG A 93 -7.41 -17.46 -3.07
C ARG A 93 -6.31 -16.77 -2.25
N LYS A 94 -5.50 -15.91 -2.87
CA LYS A 94 -4.48 -15.10 -2.18
C LYS A 94 -5.11 -14.20 -1.12
N LEU A 95 -6.24 -13.56 -1.40
CA LEU A 95 -6.96 -12.73 -0.41
C LEU A 95 -7.51 -13.55 0.77
N LYS A 96 -8.08 -14.74 0.50
CA LYS A 96 -8.53 -15.63 1.58
C LYS A 96 -7.38 -16.08 2.47
N PHE A 97 -6.25 -16.45 1.85
CA PHE A 97 -5.04 -16.81 2.58
C PHE A 97 -4.53 -15.63 3.42
N LEU A 98 -4.47 -14.43 2.85
CA LEU A 98 -4.07 -13.23 3.57
C LEU A 98 -4.99 -12.94 4.77
N SER A 99 -6.31 -13.04 4.59
CA SER A 99 -7.28 -12.89 5.69
C SER A 99 -6.98 -13.84 6.85
N SER A 100 -6.73 -15.14 6.54
CA SER A 100 -6.38 -16.13 7.57
C SER A 100 -5.04 -15.83 8.25
N GLN A 101 -4.08 -15.23 7.53
CA GLN A 101 -2.81 -14.81 8.13
C GLN A 101 -3.00 -13.60 9.05
N LEU A 102 -3.85 -12.64 8.70
CA LEU A 102 -4.15 -11.48 9.53
C LEU A 102 -4.85 -11.89 10.84
N GLU A 103 -5.77 -12.86 10.79
CA GLU A 103 -6.40 -13.45 11.99
C GLU A 103 -5.34 -14.06 12.94
N GLY A 104 -4.27 -14.63 12.39
CA GLY A 104 -3.13 -15.16 13.14
C GLY A 104 -2.01 -14.15 13.42
N ASN A 105 -2.21 -12.86 13.14
CA ASN A 105 -1.20 -11.79 13.24
C ASN A 105 0.10 -12.07 12.45
N VAL A 106 0.01 -12.81 11.35
CA VAL A 106 1.15 -13.14 10.48
C VAL A 106 1.24 -12.11 9.35
N LEU A 107 2.13 -11.12 9.51
CA LEU A 107 2.24 -9.98 8.59
C LEU A 107 3.28 -10.18 7.46
N THR A 108 3.65 -11.43 7.16
CA THR A 108 4.72 -11.75 6.18
C THR A 108 4.52 -11.15 4.78
N HIS A 109 3.26 -10.95 4.37
CA HIS A 109 2.90 -10.37 3.08
C HIS A 109 2.38 -8.93 3.17
N MET A 110 2.42 -8.33 4.37
CA MET A 110 2.00 -6.95 4.64
C MET A 110 3.19 -6.17 5.22
N PRO A 111 4.21 -5.87 4.40
CA PRO A 111 5.46 -5.27 4.88
C PRO A 111 5.24 -3.89 5.52
N THR A 112 4.39 -3.06 4.90
CA THR A 112 4.09 -1.73 5.39
C THR A 112 3.36 -1.80 6.72
N LEU A 113 2.37 -2.70 6.85
CA LEU A 113 1.65 -2.90 8.11
C LEU A 113 2.56 -3.43 9.21
N LYS A 114 3.49 -4.34 8.87
CA LYS A 114 4.49 -4.87 9.81
C LYS A 114 5.41 -3.78 10.37
N GLU A 115 5.71 -2.73 9.59
CA GLU A 115 6.50 -1.58 10.05
C GLU A 115 5.78 -0.76 11.14
N VAL A 116 4.44 -0.77 11.16
CA VAL A 116 3.63 0.00 12.13
C VAL A 116 3.32 -0.79 13.39
N THR A 117 3.12 -2.10 13.26
CA THR A 117 2.88 -2.94 14.42
C THR A 117 4.16 -3.03 15.26
N PRO A 118 4.13 -2.67 16.55
CA PRO A 118 5.28 -2.87 17.42
C PRO A 118 5.64 -4.36 17.39
N SER A 119 6.91 -4.67 17.07
CA SER A 119 7.43 -6.02 17.28
C SER A 119 7.13 -6.39 18.74
N ALA A 120 6.50 -7.56 18.97
CA ALA A 120 6.27 -8.09 20.31
C ALA A 120 7.58 -8.32 21.10
N ASP A 121 8.73 -8.07 20.48
CA ASP A 121 10.08 -8.20 21.01
C ASP A 121 10.50 -7.07 21.98
N HIS A 122 9.64 -6.10 22.28
CA HIS A 122 9.91 -5.02 23.25
C HIS A 122 9.17 -5.17 24.60
N LEU A 123 8.56 -6.32 24.87
CA LEU A 123 8.06 -6.69 26.20
C LEU A 123 9.05 -7.63 26.89
N HIS A 124 10.18 -7.09 27.33
CA HIS A 124 11.06 -7.69 28.33
C HIS A 124 11.65 -6.63 29.25
#